data_AF-A0A0Z8BKD8-F1
#
_entry.id   AF-A0A0Z8BKD8-F1
#
_cell.length_a   1.000
_cell.length_b   1.000
_cell.length_c   1.000
_cell.angle_alpha   90.00
_cell.angle_beta   90.00
_cell.angle_gamma   90.00
#
_symmetry.space_group_name_H-M   'P 1'
#
loop_
_entity.id
_entity.type
_entity.pdbx_description
1 polymer ?
#
loop_
_entity_poly.entity_id
_entity_poly.type
_entity_poly.pdbx_seq_one_letter_code
_entity_poly.pdbx_strand_id
1 'polypeptide(L)'
;MKQFSGLSRTIQGNHLLDTCAIDILKIGHRPLVLCAKQEYSTTVESFVKVLTCYGLIVKIAYMEEWDQNSVEEYGEVGFRHRADHIIGIGNSSVAACTKAVADLLDLPAVLIPTSPFTTLPLVSVENKKRERPLFNESIQLIIADRKQLLTQPTSELINGVVNTLLYLAAIKEVKRNHLFSLVDDILIRGFENVLLKSSLQAIEDFEARILSKEVQDVLEVLSTCVTLDLPSDAWDVIPQIESKLSERREDLVDEPLKRNVVLYLLLTYLTQESEEFQARLKWSQQLLLSANSSNLLSLEAVFKEIALEIGEDCSTRC
;
A
#
# COMPACT_ATOMS: atom_id res chain seq x y z
N MET A 1 24.40 2.04 7.87
CA MET A 1 24.82 0.73 7.27
C MET A 1 23.78 0.38 6.21
N LYS A 2 24.14 -0.16 5.03
CA LYS A 2 23.13 -0.60 4.05
C LYS A 2 22.59 -1.96 4.49
N GLN A 3 21.28 -2.07 4.66
CA GLN A 3 20.60 -3.31 5.07
C GLN A 3 19.54 -3.67 4.04
N PHE A 4 19.35 -4.96 3.81
CA PHE A 4 18.25 -5.50 3.02
C PHE A 4 17.61 -6.61 3.86
N SER A 5 16.34 -6.41 4.21
CA SER A 5 15.48 -7.47 4.71
C SER A 5 14.90 -8.21 3.51
N GLY A 6 14.81 -9.54 3.58
CA GLY A 6 14.18 -10.31 2.52
C GLY A 6 12.74 -9.89 2.29
N LEU A 7 12.23 -10.08 1.07
CA LEU A 7 10.81 -9.89 0.79
C LEU A 7 9.98 -10.93 1.55
N SER A 8 8.80 -10.52 2.01
CA SER A 8 7.77 -11.45 2.47
C SER A 8 7.49 -12.49 1.40
N ARG A 9 7.17 -13.72 1.81
CA ARG A 9 6.72 -14.73 0.86
C ARG A 9 5.33 -14.32 0.35
N THR A 10 5.19 -14.10 -0.96
CA THR A 10 3.89 -13.80 -1.56
C THR A 10 3.37 -15.04 -2.30
N ILE A 11 2.13 -15.45 -2.00
CA ILE A 11 1.40 -16.48 -2.73
C ILE A 11 0.22 -15.79 -3.42
N GLN A 12 0.14 -15.94 -4.74
CA GLN A 12 -0.99 -15.45 -5.52
C GLN A 12 -1.60 -16.57 -6.34
N GLY A 13 -2.93 -16.56 -6.43
CA GLY A 13 -3.69 -17.62 -7.09
C GLY A 13 -5.18 -17.39 -6.98
N ASN A 14 -5.95 -18.37 -7.40
CA ASN A 14 -7.41 -18.33 -7.33
C ASN A 14 -7.88 -19.25 -6.21
N HIS A 15 -8.88 -18.84 -5.44
CA HIS A 15 -9.46 -19.66 -4.37
C HIS A 15 -8.41 -20.07 -3.32
N LEU A 16 -7.50 -19.16 -2.99
CA LEU A 16 -6.42 -19.43 -2.06
C LEU A 16 -6.92 -19.61 -0.63
N LEU A 17 -8.03 -18.96 -0.25
CA LEU A 17 -8.59 -19.09 1.10
C LEU A 17 -8.97 -20.54 1.43
N ASP A 18 -9.25 -21.38 0.43
CA ASP A 18 -9.60 -22.78 0.63
C ASP A 18 -8.37 -23.68 0.89
N THR A 19 -7.16 -23.21 0.53
CA THR A 19 -5.95 -24.04 0.46
C THR A 19 -4.75 -23.49 1.24
N CYS A 20 -4.75 -22.21 1.59
CA CYS A 20 -3.61 -21.53 2.18
C CYS A 20 -3.37 -21.83 3.67
N ALA A 21 -4.29 -22.54 4.34
CA ALA A 21 -4.16 -22.89 5.76
C ALA A 21 -2.84 -23.63 6.07
N ILE A 22 -2.37 -24.49 5.15
CA ILE A 22 -1.10 -25.21 5.28
C ILE A 22 0.10 -24.24 5.27
N ASP A 23 0.04 -23.17 4.48
CA ASP A 23 1.11 -22.17 4.45
C ASP A 23 1.10 -21.29 5.70
N ILE A 24 -0.07 -20.99 6.25
CA ILE A 24 -0.22 -20.27 7.53
C ILE A 24 0.30 -21.12 8.71
N LEU A 25 0.03 -22.43 8.72
CA LEU A 25 0.53 -23.35 9.74
C LEU A 25 2.07 -23.40 9.84
N LYS A 26 2.79 -23.05 8.78
CA LYS A 26 4.27 -22.96 8.80
C LYS A 26 4.77 -21.75 9.60
N ILE A 27 3.90 -20.79 9.87
CA ILE A 27 4.20 -19.55 10.59
C ILE A 27 3.83 -19.72 12.06
N GLY A 28 2.64 -20.23 12.35
CA GLY A 28 2.19 -20.48 13.72
C GLY A 28 0.85 -21.22 13.79
N HIS A 29 0.40 -21.50 15.01
CA HIS A 29 -0.80 -22.31 15.27
C HIS A 29 -1.92 -21.53 15.97
N ARG A 30 -1.64 -20.35 16.50
CA ARG A 30 -2.56 -19.59 17.36
C ARG A 30 -2.67 -18.14 16.90
N PRO A 31 -3.32 -17.89 15.74
CA PRO A 31 -3.41 -16.54 15.21
C PRO A 31 -4.36 -15.65 16.01
N LEU A 32 -3.98 -14.37 16.13
CA LEU A 32 -4.95 -13.28 16.23
C LEU A 32 -5.33 -12.82 14.82
N VAL A 33 -6.59 -12.98 14.44
CA VAL A 33 -7.14 -12.49 13.17
C VAL A 33 -7.70 -11.09 13.38
N LEU A 34 -7.13 -10.10 12.70
CA LEU A 34 -7.63 -8.73 12.60
C LEU A 34 -8.43 -8.60 11.31
N CYS A 35 -9.68 -8.17 11.41
CA CYS A 35 -10.56 -7.99 10.25
C CYS A 35 -11.51 -6.82 10.49
N ALA A 36 -11.72 -5.97 9.48
CA ALA A 36 -12.72 -4.93 9.58
C ALA A 36 -14.11 -5.56 9.68
N LYS A 37 -14.94 -5.06 10.61
CA LYS A 37 -16.29 -5.58 10.86
C LYS A 37 -17.16 -5.54 9.60
N GLN A 38 -16.96 -4.53 8.75
CA GLN A 38 -17.66 -4.36 7.48
C GLN A 38 -17.18 -5.34 6.39
N GLU A 39 -15.94 -5.82 6.50
CA GLU A 39 -15.34 -6.79 5.57
C GLU A 39 -15.54 -8.24 6.03
N TYR A 40 -16.05 -8.43 7.25
CA TYR A 40 -16.43 -9.71 7.79
C TYR A 40 -17.67 -10.24 7.08
N SER A 41 -17.40 -10.89 5.95
CA SER A 41 -18.38 -11.53 5.09
C SER A 41 -18.44 -13.03 5.38
N THR A 42 -19.44 -13.70 4.77
CA THR A 42 -19.52 -15.17 4.72
C THR A 42 -18.21 -15.81 4.28
N THR A 43 -17.42 -15.14 3.43
CA THR A 43 -16.11 -15.61 2.98
C THR A 43 -15.09 -15.67 4.12
N VAL A 44 -15.01 -14.63 4.97
CA VAL A 44 -14.08 -14.61 6.11
C VAL A 44 -14.51 -15.62 7.18
N GLU A 45 -15.82 -15.74 7.43
CA GLU A 45 -16.35 -16.79 8.31
C GLU A 45 -15.98 -18.19 7.84
N SER A 46 -16.16 -18.46 6.54
CA SER A 46 -15.78 -19.73 5.92
C SER A 46 -14.28 -19.97 6.07
N PHE A 47 -13.47 -18.94 5.83
CA PHE A 47 -12.02 -19.04 5.96
C PHE A 47 -11.57 -19.36 7.40
N VAL A 48 -12.15 -18.71 8.42
CA VAL A 48 -11.83 -19.03 9.82
C VAL A 48 -12.23 -20.47 10.17
N LYS A 49 -13.33 -20.99 9.60
CA LYS A 49 -13.70 -22.41 9.73
C LYS A 49 -12.65 -23.31 9.10
N VAL A 50 -12.13 -22.96 7.91
CA VAL A 50 -11.01 -23.69 7.29
C VAL A 50 -9.80 -23.70 8.22
N LEU A 51 -9.37 -22.54 8.74
CA LEU A 51 -8.24 -22.48 9.67
C LEU A 51 -8.43 -23.37 10.91
N THR A 52 -9.61 -23.33 11.54
CA THR A 52 -9.91 -24.17 12.71
C THR A 52 -9.96 -25.66 12.36
N CYS A 53 -10.47 -26.05 11.19
CA CYS A 53 -10.42 -27.44 10.70
C CYS A 53 -8.99 -27.96 10.50
N TYR A 54 -8.05 -27.08 10.15
CA TYR A 54 -6.62 -27.38 10.06
C TYR A 54 -5.89 -27.34 11.42
N GLY A 55 -6.62 -27.13 12.52
CA GLY A 55 -6.10 -27.20 13.88
C GLY A 55 -5.58 -25.88 14.45
N LEU A 56 -5.81 -24.75 13.78
CA LEU A 56 -5.45 -23.44 14.33
C LEU A 56 -6.39 -23.02 15.46
N ILE A 57 -5.83 -22.43 16.51
CA ILE A 57 -6.58 -21.86 17.66
C ILE A 57 -6.81 -20.37 17.38
N VAL A 58 -7.85 -20.08 16.59
CA VAL A 58 -8.12 -18.73 16.06
C VAL A 58 -8.83 -17.84 17.09
N LYS A 59 -8.34 -16.62 17.27
CA LYS A 59 -9.08 -15.53 17.92
C LYS A 59 -9.34 -14.43 16.90
N ILE A 60 -10.59 -13.99 16.75
CA ILE A 60 -10.94 -12.85 15.88
C ILE A 60 -11.07 -11.59 16.74
N ALA A 61 -10.49 -10.49 16.26
CA ALA A 61 -10.76 -9.14 16.71
C ALA A 61 -11.31 -8.32 15.53
N TYR A 62 -12.48 -7.72 15.73
CA TYR A 62 -13.16 -6.91 14.73
C TYR A 62 -12.72 -5.46 14.85
N MET A 63 -12.31 -4.88 13.72
CA MET A 63 -11.95 -3.48 13.61
C MET A 63 -13.16 -2.66 13.16
N GLU A 64 -13.53 -1.63 13.91
CA GLU A 64 -14.60 -0.70 13.53
C GLU A 64 -13.99 0.55 12.87
N GLU A 65 -13.10 1.21 13.58
CA GLU A 65 -12.17 2.24 13.10
C GLU A 65 -10.80 1.92 13.70
N TRP A 66 -9.71 2.47 13.15
CA TRP A 66 -8.39 2.26 13.71
C TRP A 66 -7.68 3.60 13.91
N ASP A 67 -7.20 3.77 15.13
CA ASP A 67 -6.32 4.85 15.55
C ASP A 67 -5.13 4.25 16.31
N GLN A 68 -4.25 5.10 16.85
CA GLN A 68 -3.11 4.65 17.63
C GLN A 68 -3.52 3.78 18.84
N ASN A 69 -4.61 4.15 19.52
CA ASN A 69 -5.10 3.45 20.70
C ASN A 69 -5.57 2.03 20.35
N SER A 70 -6.13 1.87 19.16
CA SER A 70 -6.57 0.58 18.63
C SER A 70 -5.43 -0.44 18.56
N VAL A 71 -4.19 -0.02 18.28
CA VAL A 71 -3.02 -0.93 18.20
C VAL A 71 -2.72 -1.56 19.56
N GLU A 72 -2.74 -0.77 20.64
CA GLU A 72 -2.50 -1.29 22.00
C GLU A 72 -3.63 -2.22 22.45
N GLU A 73 -4.88 -1.87 22.15
CA GLU A 73 -6.05 -2.69 22.45
C GLU A 73 -5.97 -4.07 21.78
N TYR A 74 -5.67 -4.12 20.48
CA TYR A 74 -5.49 -5.38 19.76
C TYR A 74 -4.22 -6.11 20.20
N GLY A 75 -3.16 -5.39 20.56
CA GLY A 75 -1.97 -5.94 21.18
C GLY A 75 -2.29 -6.71 22.46
N GLU A 76 -3.09 -6.12 23.35
CA GLU A 76 -3.52 -6.76 24.61
C GLU A 76 -4.42 -7.99 24.34
N VAL A 77 -5.29 -7.93 23.32
CA VAL A 77 -6.07 -9.10 22.89
C VAL A 77 -5.15 -10.23 22.43
N GLY A 78 -4.15 -9.92 21.60
CA GLY A 78 -3.14 -10.88 21.14
C GLY A 78 -2.34 -11.48 22.28
N PHE A 79 -1.86 -10.65 23.20
CA PHE A 79 -1.12 -11.07 24.38
C PHE A 79 -1.94 -12.01 25.27
N ARG A 80 -3.18 -11.65 25.62
CA ARG A 80 -4.08 -12.51 26.41
C ARG A 80 -4.43 -13.81 25.70
N HIS A 81 -4.62 -13.74 24.39
CA HIS A 81 -4.84 -14.94 23.57
C HIS A 81 -3.59 -15.79 23.48
N ARG A 82 -2.39 -15.30 23.83
CA ARG A 82 -1.10 -15.94 23.57
C ARG A 82 -0.94 -16.21 22.07
N ALA A 83 -1.23 -15.19 21.27
CA ALA A 83 -1.03 -15.27 19.83
C ALA A 83 0.45 -15.56 19.52
N ASP A 84 0.69 -16.43 18.54
CA ASP A 84 2.04 -16.72 18.02
C ASP A 84 2.26 -16.12 16.62
N HIS A 85 1.20 -15.59 16.01
CA HIS A 85 1.24 -14.78 14.79
C HIS A 85 -0.04 -13.95 14.66
N ILE A 86 0.00 -12.95 13.77
CA ILE A 86 -1.14 -12.11 13.42
C ILE A 86 -1.61 -12.44 12.00
N ILE A 87 -2.91 -12.43 11.75
CA ILE A 87 -3.48 -12.52 10.40
C ILE A 87 -4.33 -11.27 10.15
N GLY A 88 -3.91 -10.42 9.24
CA GLY A 88 -4.72 -9.29 8.76
C GLY A 88 -5.53 -9.68 7.54
N ILE A 89 -6.86 -9.57 7.62
CA ILE A 89 -7.77 -9.82 6.50
C ILE A 89 -8.56 -8.55 6.23
N GLY A 90 -8.21 -7.83 5.17
CA GLY A 90 -8.89 -6.59 4.86
C GLY A 90 -8.16 -5.66 3.92
N ASN A 91 -8.64 -4.42 3.88
CA ASN A 91 -8.09 -3.32 3.11
C ASN A 91 -6.80 -2.72 3.72
N SER A 92 -6.37 -1.57 3.20
CA SER A 92 -5.18 -0.85 3.65
C SER A 92 -5.15 -0.54 5.16
N SER A 93 -6.31 -0.28 5.76
CA SER A 93 -6.40 0.03 7.19
C SER A 93 -6.10 -1.20 8.04
N VAL A 94 -6.66 -2.35 7.65
CA VAL A 94 -6.41 -3.62 8.35
C VAL A 94 -4.96 -4.03 8.23
N ALA A 95 -4.36 -3.89 7.03
CA ALA A 95 -2.96 -4.22 6.82
C ALA A 95 -2.02 -3.30 7.63
N ALA A 96 -2.30 -2.01 7.71
CA ALA A 96 -1.50 -1.07 8.51
C ALA A 96 -1.59 -1.38 10.03
N CYS A 97 -2.80 -1.65 10.53
CA CYS A 97 -2.98 -2.05 11.93
C CYS A 97 -2.32 -3.40 12.23
N THR A 98 -2.45 -4.38 11.32
CA THR A 98 -1.79 -5.69 11.45
C THR A 98 -0.28 -5.54 11.57
N LYS A 99 0.33 -4.72 10.72
CA LYS A 99 1.74 -4.37 10.78
C LYS A 99 2.12 -3.74 12.12
N ALA A 100 1.35 -2.76 12.59
CA ALA A 100 1.62 -2.09 13.87
C ALA A 100 1.49 -3.04 15.08
N VAL A 101 0.48 -3.91 15.10
CA VAL A 101 0.27 -4.90 16.17
C VAL A 101 1.35 -5.99 16.15
N ALA A 102 1.73 -6.45 14.95
CA ALA A 102 2.80 -7.43 14.77
C ALA A 102 4.14 -6.89 15.27
N ASP A 103 4.48 -5.66 14.89
CA ASP A 103 5.66 -4.94 15.37
C ASP A 103 5.63 -4.72 16.90
N LEU A 104 4.46 -4.38 17.46
CA LEU A 104 4.28 -4.17 18.90
C LEU A 104 4.52 -5.45 19.71
N LEU A 105 4.04 -6.59 19.19
CA LEU A 105 4.14 -7.88 19.86
C LEU A 105 5.40 -8.69 19.49
N ASP A 106 6.21 -8.19 18.55
CA ASP A 106 7.35 -8.91 17.96
C ASP A 106 6.93 -10.28 17.40
N LEU A 107 5.79 -10.31 16.69
CA LEU A 107 5.20 -11.51 16.12
C LEU A 107 5.20 -11.48 14.60
N PRO A 108 5.35 -12.64 13.93
CA PRO A 108 5.16 -12.72 12.50
C PRO A 108 3.70 -12.46 12.12
N ALA A 109 3.49 -11.95 10.92
CA ALA A 109 2.19 -11.60 10.39
C ALA A 109 1.94 -12.15 8.98
N VAL A 110 0.68 -12.48 8.75
CA VAL A 110 0.12 -12.87 7.46
C VAL A 110 -0.85 -11.79 7.01
N LEU A 111 -0.75 -11.37 5.75
CA LEU A 111 -1.70 -10.44 5.15
C LEU A 111 -2.51 -11.11 4.05
N ILE A 112 -3.82 -10.89 4.10
CA ILE A 112 -4.79 -11.37 3.12
C ILE A 112 -5.58 -10.15 2.63
N PRO A 113 -5.12 -9.50 1.55
CA PRO A 113 -5.80 -8.32 1.02
C PRO A 113 -7.19 -8.67 0.49
N THR A 114 -8.19 -7.89 0.88
CA THR A 114 -9.57 -7.97 0.35
C THR A 114 -9.78 -7.07 -0.86
N SER A 115 -8.93 -6.04 -1.03
CA SER A 115 -8.94 -5.13 -2.16
C SER A 115 -7.55 -4.94 -2.78
N PRO A 116 -7.47 -4.51 -4.06
CA PRO A 116 -6.19 -4.24 -4.72
C PRO A 116 -5.62 -2.91 -4.22
N PHE A 117 -5.12 -2.88 -2.99
CA PHE A 117 -4.60 -1.68 -2.34
C PHE A 117 -3.10 -1.75 -2.08
N THR A 118 -2.53 -0.59 -1.79
CA THR A 118 -1.32 -0.47 -0.96
C THR A 118 -1.66 0.29 0.30
N THR A 119 -1.08 -0.12 1.42
CA THR A 119 -1.25 0.59 2.68
C THR A 119 -0.63 1.96 2.55
N LEU A 120 -1.42 3.00 2.83
CA LEU A 120 -0.76 4.17 3.42
C LEU A 120 -0.38 3.77 4.85
N PRO A 121 0.88 3.88 5.30
CA PRO A 121 1.19 3.69 6.71
C PRO A 121 0.66 4.88 7.50
N LEU A 122 -0.67 4.95 7.74
CA LEU A 122 -1.30 6.06 8.44
C LEU A 122 -0.86 6.17 9.91
N VAL A 123 -0.20 5.15 10.45
CA VAL A 123 0.24 5.11 11.84
C VAL A 123 1.75 4.97 11.90
N SER A 124 2.38 6.11 12.15
CA SER A 124 3.60 6.11 12.96
C SER A 124 3.17 5.80 14.39
N VAL A 125 3.29 4.54 14.80
CA VAL A 125 3.64 4.32 16.21
C VAL A 125 4.87 5.18 16.46
N GLU A 126 4.94 5.90 17.57
CA GLU A 126 5.96 6.91 17.90
C GLU A 126 7.42 6.41 17.92
N ASN A 127 7.71 5.23 17.35
CA ASN A 127 9.04 4.81 16.93
C ASN A 127 9.57 5.62 15.73
N LYS A 128 9.46 6.95 15.82
CA LYS A 128 10.29 7.87 15.06
C LYS A 128 11.76 7.57 15.41
N LYS A 129 12.60 7.39 14.38
CA LYS A 129 14.09 7.31 14.42
C LYS A 129 14.76 5.95 14.66
N ARG A 130 14.21 4.82 14.20
CA ARG A 130 15.07 3.65 13.94
C ARG A 130 15.39 3.55 12.45
N GLU A 131 16.67 3.41 12.12
CA GLU A 131 17.09 2.88 10.81
C GLU A 131 16.46 1.48 10.69
N ARG A 132 15.42 1.36 9.87
CA ARG A 132 14.77 0.09 9.53
C ARG A 132 15.07 -0.23 8.07
N PRO A 133 15.17 -1.52 7.70
CA PRO A 133 15.22 -1.89 6.30
C PRO A 133 13.92 -1.48 5.59
N LEU A 134 13.98 -1.34 4.26
CA LEU A 134 12.85 -0.84 3.47
C LEU A 134 11.63 -1.76 3.48
N PHE A 135 11.80 -3.06 3.72
CA PHE A 135 10.72 -4.03 3.78
C PHE A 135 10.50 -4.50 5.22
N ASN A 136 9.24 -4.53 5.66
CA ASN A 136 8.90 -4.98 7.00
C ASN A 136 9.17 -6.49 7.16
N GLU A 137 10.01 -6.85 8.12
CA GLU A 137 10.35 -8.21 8.49
C GLU A 137 9.22 -8.95 9.23
N SER A 138 8.32 -8.22 9.89
CA SER A 138 7.17 -8.78 10.62
C SER A 138 6.18 -9.44 9.65
N ILE A 139 6.00 -8.90 8.43
CA ILE A 139 5.14 -9.55 7.43
C ILE A 139 5.91 -10.72 6.81
N GLN A 140 5.53 -11.96 7.12
CA GLN A 140 6.21 -13.15 6.59
C GLN A 140 5.50 -13.73 5.38
N LEU A 141 4.18 -13.54 5.26
CA LEU A 141 3.37 -14.14 4.21
C LEU A 141 2.26 -13.20 3.73
N ILE A 142 2.11 -13.10 2.41
CA ILE A 142 0.99 -12.42 1.77
C ILE A 142 0.24 -13.44 0.92
N ILE A 143 -1.09 -13.50 1.07
CA ILE A 143 -1.95 -14.44 0.37
C ILE A 143 -2.96 -13.62 -0.46
N ALA A 144 -2.66 -13.42 -1.73
CA ALA A 144 -3.50 -12.61 -2.62
C ALA A 144 -4.40 -13.51 -3.48
N ASP A 145 -5.67 -13.64 -3.09
CA ASP A 145 -6.67 -14.34 -3.88
C ASP A 145 -7.15 -13.45 -5.04
N ARG A 146 -6.65 -13.73 -6.24
CA ARG A 146 -6.93 -12.94 -7.44
C ARG A 146 -8.40 -12.94 -7.81
N LYS A 147 -9.13 -14.03 -7.54
CA LYS A 147 -10.58 -14.09 -7.84
C LYS A 147 -11.35 -13.18 -6.91
N GLN A 148 -10.99 -13.15 -5.62
CA GLN A 148 -11.58 -12.22 -4.67
C GLN A 148 -11.23 -10.77 -5.04
N LEU A 149 -9.96 -10.47 -5.30
CA LEU A 149 -9.51 -9.12 -5.66
C LEU A 149 -10.22 -8.62 -6.92
N LEU A 150 -10.40 -9.47 -7.93
CA LEU A 150 -11.10 -9.14 -9.18
C LEU A 150 -12.60 -8.88 -8.99
N THR A 151 -13.19 -9.09 -7.80
CA THR A 151 -14.59 -8.70 -7.51
C THR A 151 -14.72 -7.23 -7.08
N GLN A 152 -13.62 -6.58 -6.71
CA GLN A 152 -13.66 -5.23 -6.16
C GLN A 152 -13.94 -4.17 -7.22
N PRO A 153 -14.43 -2.97 -6.85
CA PRO A 153 -14.58 -1.86 -7.79
C PRO A 153 -13.26 -1.51 -8.48
N THR A 154 -13.29 -1.14 -9.76
CA THR A 154 -12.10 -0.69 -10.50
C THR A 154 -11.42 0.51 -9.84
N SER A 155 -12.19 1.36 -9.15
CA SER A 155 -11.65 2.48 -8.37
C SER A 155 -10.66 2.04 -7.28
N GLU A 156 -10.83 0.86 -6.68
CA GLU A 156 -9.86 0.32 -5.71
C GLU A 156 -8.52 0.03 -6.38
N LEU A 157 -8.53 -0.56 -7.58
CA LEU A 157 -7.31 -0.84 -8.34
C LEU A 157 -6.58 0.45 -8.71
N ILE A 158 -7.33 1.44 -9.21
CA ILE A 158 -6.80 2.76 -9.55
C ILE A 158 -6.14 3.40 -8.33
N ASN A 159 -6.83 3.41 -7.19
CA ASN A 159 -6.31 3.94 -5.93
C ASN A 159 -5.04 3.20 -5.48
N GLY A 160 -5.01 1.86 -5.59
CA GLY A 160 -3.83 1.06 -5.30
C GLY A 160 -2.63 1.47 -6.16
N VAL A 161 -2.80 1.58 -7.48
CA VAL A 161 -1.73 1.99 -8.41
C VAL A 161 -1.23 3.38 -8.07
N VAL A 162 -2.13 4.34 -7.84
CA VAL A 162 -1.79 5.74 -7.53
C VAL A 162 -1.00 5.84 -6.23
N ASN A 163 -1.50 5.23 -5.16
CA ASN A 163 -0.83 5.22 -3.87
C ASN A 163 0.56 4.57 -3.97
N THR A 164 0.69 3.47 -4.72
CA THR A 164 1.99 2.81 -4.91
C THR A 164 2.99 3.70 -5.62
N LEU A 165 2.58 4.31 -6.75
CA LEU A 165 3.45 5.20 -7.50
C LEU A 165 3.88 6.40 -6.66
N LEU A 166 2.97 6.93 -5.84
CA LEU A 166 3.26 8.03 -4.93
C LEU A 166 4.35 7.63 -3.94
N TYR A 167 4.28 6.41 -3.39
CA TYR A 167 5.30 5.89 -2.50
C TYR A 167 6.64 5.64 -3.13
N LEU A 168 6.66 4.99 -4.29
CA LEU A 168 7.91 4.74 -5.01
C LEU A 168 8.62 6.05 -5.36
N ALA A 169 7.85 7.09 -5.67
CA ALA A 169 8.37 8.40 -5.98
C ALA A 169 8.82 9.17 -4.71
N ALA A 170 8.08 9.11 -3.60
CA ALA A 170 8.53 9.68 -2.32
C ALA A 170 9.83 9.03 -1.81
N ILE A 171 9.95 7.70 -1.93
CA ILE A 171 11.18 6.96 -1.62
C ILE A 171 12.34 7.44 -2.48
N LYS A 172 12.08 7.73 -3.77
CA LYS A 172 13.10 8.25 -4.69
C LYS A 172 13.57 9.65 -4.34
N GLU A 173 12.71 10.50 -3.81
CA GLU A 173 13.13 11.84 -3.39
C GLU A 173 14.16 11.77 -2.26
N VAL A 174 13.88 10.92 -1.29
CA VAL A 174 14.71 10.76 -0.09
C VAL A 174 16.00 9.97 -0.37
N LYS A 175 16.30 9.64 -1.64
CA LYS A 175 17.54 8.91 -2.07
C LYS A 175 18.86 9.67 -1.87
N ARG A 176 18.95 10.56 -0.88
CA ARG A 176 20.21 11.21 -0.49
C ARG A 176 20.80 10.69 0.83
N ASN A 177 20.08 9.89 1.62
CA ASN A 177 20.62 9.30 2.84
C ASN A 177 20.97 7.81 2.63
N HIS A 178 22.19 7.41 2.97
CA HIS A 178 22.90 6.15 2.64
C HIS A 178 22.28 4.80 3.08
N LEU A 179 20.95 4.67 3.16
CA LEU A 179 20.24 3.55 3.79
C LEU A 179 19.73 2.47 2.80
N PHE A 180 19.54 2.77 1.52
CA PHE A 180 19.03 1.79 0.55
C PHE A 180 20.11 0.83 0.01
N SER A 181 19.78 -0.45 -0.04
CA SER A 181 20.61 -1.47 -0.71
C SER A 181 20.46 -1.37 -2.24
N LEU A 182 21.37 -2.02 -2.99
CA LEU A 182 21.23 -2.15 -4.43
C LEU A 182 19.97 -2.95 -4.81
N VAL A 183 19.60 -3.94 -3.99
CA VAL A 183 18.43 -4.80 -4.23
C VAL A 183 17.14 -3.98 -4.10
N ASP A 184 17.07 -3.08 -3.11
CA ASP A 184 15.95 -2.16 -2.95
C ASP A 184 15.75 -1.28 -4.20
N ASP A 185 16.85 -0.72 -4.74
CA ASP A 185 16.78 0.13 -5.94
C ASP A 185 16.26 -0.65 -7.16
N ILE A 186 16.72 -1.89 -7.35
CA ILE A 186 16.27 -2.76 -8.43
C ILE A 186 14.78 -3.08 -8.28
N LEU A 187 14.34 -3.43 -7.07
CA LEU A 187 12.93 -3.76 -6.80
C LEU A 187 12.01 -2.54 -7.02
N ILE A 188 12.36 -1.38 -6.45
CA ILE A 188 11.60 -0.13 -6.63
C ILE A 188 11.45 0.21 -8.11
N ARG A 189 12.54 0.14 -8.90
CA ARG A 189 12.51 0.41 -10.34
C ARG A 189 11.67 -0.64 -11.08
N GLY A 190 11.77 -1.90 -10.69
CA GLY A 190 10.98 -2.99 -11.25
C GLY A 190 9.47 -2.77 -11.05
N PHE A 191 9.07 -2.51 -9.81
CA PHE A 191 7.68 -2.21 -9.44
C PHE A 191 7.13 -1.02 -10.23
N GLU A 192 7.87 0.09 -10.26
CA GLU A 192 7.45 1.28 -10.99
C GLU A 192 7.30 1.00 -12.50
N ASN A 193 8.25 0.30 -13.09
CA ASN A 193 8.22 -0.03 -14.52
C ASN A 193 7.03 -0.93 -14.88
N VAL A 194 6.66 -1.88 -14.02
CA VAL A 194 5.44 -2.70 -14.21
C VAL A 194 4.20 -1.83 -14.14
N LEU A 195 4.08 -0.98 -13.12
CA LEU A 195 2.92 -0.10 -12.96
C LEU A 195 2.77 0.85 -14.13
N LEU A 196 3.84 1.51 -14.59
CA LEU A 196 3.77 2.45 -15.70
C LEU A 196 3.43 1.79 -17.05
N LYS A 197 3.85 0.53 -17.26
CA LYS A 197 3.61 -0.19 -18.52
C LYS A 197 2.26 -0.89 -18.57
N SER A 198 1.85 -1.50 -17.47
CA SER A 198 0.73 -2.46 -17.47
C SER A 198 -0.56 -1.91 -16.91
N SER A 199 -0.53 -0.83 -16.12
CA SER A 199 -1.71 -0.38 -15.35
C SER A 199 -2.89 0.09 -16.20
N LEU A 200 -2.71 0.76 -17.34
CA LEU A 200 -3.85 1.20 -18.16
C LEU A 200 -4.64 0.01 -18.69
N GLN A 201 -3.94 -0.96 -19.29
CA GLN A 201 -4.56 -2.19 -19.76
C GLN A 201 -5.13 -3.01 -18.59
N ALA A 202 -4.42 -3.07 -17.45
CA ALA A 202 -4.92 -3.74 -16.27
C ALA A 202 -6.23 -3.12 -15.76
N ILE A 203 -6.38 -1.80 -15.82
CA ILE A 203 -7.62 -1.11 -15.41
C ILE A 203 -8.78 -1.48 -16.33
N GLU A 204 -8.57 -1.45 -17.65
CA GLU A 204 -9.58 -1.86 -18.64
C GLU A 204 -9.99 -3.33 -18.45
N ASP A 205 -9.00 -4.22 -18.32
CA ASP A 205 -9.25 -5.66 -18.13
C ASP A 205 -9.92 -5.94 -16.79
N PHE A 206 -9.54 -5.22 -15.72
CA PHE A 206 -10.13 -5.36 -14.40
C PHE A 206 -11.59 -4.88 -14.38
N GLU A 207 -11.91 -3.77 -15.06
CA GLU A 207 -13.27 -3.31 -15.27
C GLU A 207 -14.11 -4.36 -16.03
N ALA A 208 -13.51 -4.99 -17.06
CA ALA A 208 -14.11 -6.09 -17.80
C ALA A 208 -14.13 -7.44 -17.04
N ARG A 209 -13.61 -7.49 -15.81
CA ARG A 209 -13.47 -8.71 -14.98
C ARG A 209 -12.63 -9.82 -15.65
N ILE A 210 -11.64 -9.42 -16.42
CA ILE A 210 -10.69 -10.29 -17.11
C ILE A 210 -9.40 -10.36 -16.28
N LEU A 211 -8.98 -11.57 -15.93
CA LEU A 211 -7.70 -11.80 -15.24
C LEU A 211 -6.56 -11.93 -16.26
N SER A 212 -6.23 -10.83 -16.93
CA SER A 212 -5.12 -10.77 -17.88
C SER A 212 -3.76 -10.88 -17.20
N LYS A 213 -2.68 -10.90 -17.98
CA LYS A 213 -1.33 -10.88 -17.42
C LYS A 213 -1.07 -9.52 -16.75
N GLU A 214 -1.53 -8.45 -17.35
CA GLU A 214 -1.39 -7.08 -16.90
C GLU A 214 -2.07 -6.88 -15.53
N VAL A 215 -3.29 -7.42 -15.36
CA VAL A 215 -3.97 -7.43 -14.05
C VAL A 215 -3.15 -8.22 -13.03
N GLN A 216 -2.65 -9.40 -13.38
CA GLN A 216 -1.87 -10.22 -12.46
C GLN A 216 -0.58 -9.52 -12.02
N ASP A 217 0.17 -8.97 -12.97
CA ASP A 217 1.44 -8.27 -12.71
C ASP A 217 1.20 -7.03 -11.83
N VAL A 218 0.14 -6.25 -12.08
CA VAL A 218 -0.21 -5.10 -11.24
C VAL A 218 -0.60 -5.56 -9.84
N LEU A 219 -1.48 -6.55 -9.69
CA LEU A 219 -1.87 -7.07 -8.37
C LEU A 219 -0.68 -7.62 -7.58
N GLU A 220 0.30 -8.22 -8.24
CA GLU A 220 1.56 -8.68 -7.64
C GLU A 220 2.36 -7.52 -7.06
N VAL A 221 2.54 -6.45 -7.83
CA VAL A 221 3.23 -5.25 -7.35
C VAL A 221 2.48 -4.65 -6.16
N LEU A 222 1.17 -4.43 -6.27
CA LEU A 222 0.37 -3.84 -5.19
C LEU A 222 0.48 -4.67 -3.90
N SER A 223 0.28 -5.98 -3.99
CA SER A 223 0.34 -6.88 -2.84
C SER A 223 1.73 -6.87 -2.19
N THR A 224 2.79 -6.85 -2.99
CA THR A 224 4.17 -6.86 -2.49
C THR A 224 4.54 -5.53 -1.84
N CYS A 225 4.12 -4.41 -2.43
CA CYS A 225 4.41 -3.07 -1.93
C CYS A 225 3.76 -2.76 -0.57
N VAL A 226 2.76 -3.52 -0.12
CA VAL A 226 2.20 -3.42 1.25
C VAL A 226 3.27 -3.64 2.33
N THR A 227 4.34 -4.35 2.00
CA THR A 227 5.44 -4.63 2.94
C THR A 227 6.41 -3.46 3.08
N LEU A 228 6.33 -2.45 2.21
CA LEU A 228 7.22 -1.29 2.26
C LEU A 228 7.05 -0.50 3.56
N ASP A 229 8.17 -0.16 4.18
CA ASP A 229 8.29 0.82 5.26
C ASP A 229 8.93 2.10 4.70
N LEU A 230 8.17 3.19 4.71
CA LEU A 230 8.71 4.47 4.28
C LEU A 230 9.72 4.97 5.31
N PRO A 231 10.89 5.46 4.86
CA PRO A 231 11.74 6.25 5.71
C PRO A 231 10.97 7.45 6.28
N SER A 232 11.29 7.87 7.51
CA SER A 232 10.64 9.02 8.16
C SER A 232 10.67 10.28 7.30
N ASP A 233 11.72 10.49 6.52
CA ASP A 233 11.86 11.70 5.71
C ASP A 233 10.99 11.61 4.44
N ALA A 234 10.69 10.40 3.95
CA ALA A 234 9.80 10.19 2.80
C ALA A 234 8.33 10.34 3.22
N TRP A 235 8.06 10.09 4.50
CA TRP A 235 6.76 10.32 5.11
C TRP A 235 6.36 11.80 5.03
N ASP A 236 7.30 12.72 5.26
CA ASP A 236 6.97 14.14 5.34
C ASP A 236 6.71 14.78 3.96
N VAL A 237 7.20 14.19 2.87
CA VAL A 237 7.04 14.74 1.51
C VAL A 237 5.57 14.77 1.08
N ILE A 238 4.84 13.68 1.29
CA ILE A 238 3.45 13.55 0.80
C ILE A 238 2.51 14.53 1.54
N PRO A 239 2.46 14.58 2.89
CA PRO A 239 1.63 15.52 3.63
C PRO A 239 1.99 16.98 3.37
N GLN A 240 3.27 17.31 3.12
CA GLN A 240 3.66 18.67 2.74
C GLN A 240 3.01 19.10 1.42
N ILE A 241 3.01 18.22 0.41
CA ILE A 241 2.37 18.50 -0.89
C ILE A 241 0.85 18.57 -0.71
N GLU A 242 0.26 17.66 0.05
CA GLU A 242 -1.18 17.68 0.37
C GLU A 242 -1.60 18.97 1.06
N SER A 243 -0.83 19.45 2.04
CA SER A 243 -1.09 20.72 2.75
C SER A 243 -1.04 21.90 1.78
N LYS A 244 0.02 22.02 0.98
CA LYS A 244 0.18 23.09 -0.01
C LYS A 244 -0.93 23.08 -1.08
N LEU A 245 -1.46 21.90 -1.42
CA LEU A 245 -2.58 21.75 -2.33
C LEU A 245 -3.89 22.20 -1.67
N SER A 246 -4.14 21.78 -0.43
CA SER A 246 -5.34 22.15 0.32
C SER A 246 -5.43 23.66 0.59
N GLU A 247 -4.29 24.34 0.82
CA GLU A 247 -4.24 25.81 0.95
C GLU A 247 -4.70 26.57 -0.31
N ARG A 248 -4.54 25.96 -1.49
CA ARG A 248 -4.86 26.62 -2.78
C ARG A 248 -6.20 26.20 -3.36
N ARG A 249 -6.67 25.01 -3.00
CA ARG A 249 -7.88 24.38 -3.54
C ARG A 249 -8.68 23.74 -2.42
N GLU A 250 -9.33 24.58 -1.61
CA GLU A 250 -10.29 24.12 -0.61
C GLU A 250 -11.50 23.41 -1.25
N ASP A 251 -11.76 23.66 -2.54
CA ASP A 251 -12.79 23.00 -3.34
C ASP A 251 -12.43 21.58 -3.79
N LEU A 252 -11.15 21.18 -3.67
CA LEU A 252 -10.68 19.80 -3.89
C LEU A 252 -11.00 18.93 -2.66
N VAL A 253 -12.29 18.69 -2.44
CA VAL A 253 -12.80 17.85 -1.33
C VAL A 253 -12.78 16.36 -1.69
N ASP A 254 -12.71 16.03 -2.99
CA ASP A 254 -12.63 14.65 -3.46
C ASP A 254 -11.23 14.07 -3.24
N GLU A 255 -11.09 13.22 -2.22
CA GLU A 255 -9.83 12.58 -1.82
C GLU A 255 -9.15 11.79 -2.96
N PRO A 256 -9.86 10.99 -3.79
CA PRO A 256 -9.26 10.34 -4.96
C PRO A 256 -8.62 11.32 -5.95
N LEU A 257 -9.35 12.40 -6.31
CA LEU A 257 -8.81 13.44 -7.19
C LEU A 257 -7.60 14.13 -6.56
N LYS A 258 -7.69 14.51 -5.28
CA LYS A 258 -6.59 15.12 -4.52
C LYS A 258 -5.32 14.25 -4.56
N ARG A 259 -5.43 12.94 -4.37
CA ARG A 259 -4.28 12.02 -4.44
C ARG A 259 -3.67 11.90 -5.83
N ASN A 260 -4.51 11.86 -6.86
CA ASN A 260 -4.02 11.85 -8.25
C ASN A 260 -3.24 13.13 -8.57
N VAL A 261 -3.71 14.28 -8.07
CA VAL A 261 -2.99 15.55 -8.17
C VAL A 261 -1.64 15.46 -7.46
N VAL A 262 -1.61 14.99 -6.21
CA VAL A 262 -0.38 14.89 -5.42
C VAL A 262 0.64 13.98 -6.13
N LEU A 263 0.20 12.86 -6.70
CA LEU A 263 1.06 11.99 -7.50
C LEU A 263 1.64 12.73 -8.72
N TYR A 264 0.80 13.42 -9.48
CA TYR A 264 1.23 14.20 -10.63
C TYR A 264 2.28 15.26 -10.25
N LEU A 265 2.03 15.99 -9.16
CA LEU A 265 2.94 17.03 -8.65
C LEU A 265 4.29 16.43 -8.27
N LEU A 266 4.27 15.33 -7.53
CA LEU A 266 5.48 14.69 -7.05
C LEU A 266 6.29 14.06 -8.22
N LEU A 267 5.62 13.49 -9.22
CA LEU A 267 6.29 13.03 -10.46
C LEU A 267 6.87 14.19 -11.30
N THR A 268 6.19 15.33 -11.35
CA THR A 268 6.65 16.55 -12.04
C THR A 268 7.86 17.17 -11.34
N TYR A 269 7.83 17.19 -10.00
CA TYR A 269 8.88 17.73 -9.17
C TYR A 269 10.17 16.89 -9.23
N LEU A 270 10.07 15.56 -9.22
CA LEU A 270 11.24 14.68 -9.09
C LEU A 270 12.09 14.54 -10.35
N THR A 271 11.70 15.10 -11.49
CA THR A 271 12.45 14.93 -12.73
C THR A 271 12.41 16.15 -13.65
N GLN A 272 13.58 16.75 -13.87
CA GLN A 272 13.84 17.61 -15.02
C GLN A 272 14.15 16.72 -16.25
N GLU A 273 13.35 16.85 -17.31
CA GLU A 273 13.64 16.52 -18.72
C GLU A 273 14.16 15.10 -19.08
N SER A 274 13.33 14.04 -18.93
CA SER A 274 13.58 12.75 -19.62
C SER A 274 12.40 12.28 -20.48
N GLU A 275 12.64 11.48 -21.52
CA GLU A 275 11.55 10.90 -22.34
C GLU A 275 10.61 9.98 -21.52
N GLU A 276 11.18 9.30 -20.52
CA GLU A 276 10.43 8.47 -19.56
C GLU A 276 9.44 9.30 -18.72
N PHE A 277 9.75 10.58 -18.50
CA PHE A 277 8.90 11.54 -17.78
C PHE A 277 7.67 11.98 -18.58
N GLN A 278 7.82 12.27 -19.88
CA GLN A 278 6.67 12.62 -20.72
C GLN A 278 5.67 11.46 -20.81
N ALA A 279 6.15 10.21 -20.79
CA ALA A 279 5.29 9.03 -20.71
C ALA A 279 4.56 8.93 -19.36
N ARG A 280 5.23 9.18 -18.24
CA ARG A 280 4.65 9.19 -16.88
C ARG A 280 3.60 10.28 -16.71
N LEU A 281 3.90 11.47 -17.21
CA LEU A 281 3.02 12.63 -17.12
C LEU A 281 1.76 12.42 -17.97
N LYS A 282 1.93 11.94 -19.20
CA LYS A 282 0.82 11.52 -20.07
C LYS A 282 0.00 10.38 -19.48
N TRP A 283 0.64 9.40 -18.84
CA TRP A 283 -0.05 8.31 -18.13
C TRP A 283 -0.90 8.84 -16.98
N SER A 284 -0.33 9.69 -16.11
CA SER A 284 -1.07 10.28 -14.98
C SER A 284 -2.22 11.17 -15.44
N GLN A 285 -2.06 11.90 -16.55
CA GLN A 285 -3.13 12.66 -17.21
C GLN A 285 -4.22 11.74 -17.76
N GLN A 286 -3.87 10.62 -18.40
CA GLN A 286 -4.84 9.63 -18.88
C GLN A 286 -5.64 9.00 -17.72
N LEU A 287 -4.98 8.76 -16.59
CA LEU A 287 -5.64 8.29 -15.37
C LEU A 287 -6.59 9.35 -14.79
N LEU A 288 -6.14 10.61 -14.71
CA LEU A 288 -6.94 11.78 -14.27
C LEU A 288 -8.16 12.04 -15.17
N LEU A 289 -8.02 11.83 -16.48
CA LEU A 289 -9.09 12.00 -17.48
C LEU A 289 -10.21 10.95 -17.34
N SER A 290 -9.93 9.81 -16.70
CA SER A 290 -10.96 8.80 -16.42
C SER A 290 -11.87 9.17 -15.24
N ALA A 291 -11.46 10.13 -14.38
CA ALA A 291 -12.12 10.42 -13.11
C ALA A 291 -13.04 11.66 -13.10
N ASN A 292 -12.82 12.71 -13.92
CA ASN A 292 -13.79 13.79 -14.22
C ASN A 292 -13.15 14.88 -15.10
N SER A 293 -13.63 15.03 -16.34
CA SER A 293 -12.99 15.87 -17.38
C SER A 293 -13.25 17.39 -17.28
N SER A 294 -14.15 17.85 -16.43
CA SER A 294 -14.67 19.24 -16.47
C SER A 294 -13.78 20.30 -15.80
N ASN A 295 -12.83 19.92 -14.94
CA ASN A 295 -11.99 20.85 -14.16
C ASN A 295 -10.49 20.77 -14.49
N LEU A 296 -10.10 20.12 -15.58
CA LEU A 296 -8.69 19.78 -15.87
C LEU A 296 -7.79 21.03 -16.08
N LEU A 297 -8.29 22.06 -16.75
CA LEU A 297 -7.50 23.26 -17.09
C LEU A 297 -7.18 24.15 -15.87
N SER A 298 -8.10 24.24 -14.90
CA SER A 298 -7.84 24.98 -13.65
C SER A 298 -6.89 24.21 -12.74
N LEU A 299 -6.96 22.89 -12.78
CA LEU A 299 -6.05 21.98 -12.09
C LEU A 299 -4.62 22.09 -12.65
N GLU A 300 -4.44 22.10 -13.97
CA GLU A 300 -3.12 22.26 -14.62
C GLU A 300 -2.37 23.55 -14.24
N ALA A 301 -3.08 24.67 -14.07
CA ALA A 301 -2.48 25.94 -13.65
C ALA A 301 -1.96 25.87 -12.21
N VAL A 302 -2.80 25.39 -11.29
CA VAL A 302 -2.41 25.12 -9.89
C VAL A 302 -1.23 24.14 -9.83
N PHE A 303 -1.20 23.16 -10.74
CA PHE A 303 -0.12 22.18 -10.75
C PHE A 303 1.24 22.79 -11.09
N LYS A 304 1.29 23.69 -12.08
CA LYS A 304 2.54 24.35 -12.48
C LYS A 304 3.09 25.25 -11.39
N GLU A 305 2.21 25.96 -10.68
CA GLU A 305 2.60 26.85 -9.57
C GLU A 305 3.18 26.06 -8.39
N ILE A 306 2.51 25.01 -7.93
CA ILE A 306 3.01 24.19 -6.82
C ILE A 306 4.33 23.50 -7.19
N ALA A 307 4.46 22.98 -8.42
CA ALA A 307 5.69 22.33 -8.87
C ALA A 307 6.91 23.29 -8.88
N LEU A 308 6.71 24.55 -9.28
CA LEU A 308 7.76 25.57 -9.28
C LEU A 308 8.23 25.90 -7.86
N GLU A 309 7.30 26.08 -6.91
CA GLU A 309 7.64 26.43 -5.53
C GLU A 309 8.37 25.31 -4.79
N ILE A 310 7.99 24.04 -4.99
CA ILE A 310 8.73 22.91 -4.39
C ILE A 310 10.15 22.85 -5.01
N GLY A 311 10.29 23.18 -6.30
CA GLY A 311 11.57 23.37 -6.97
C GLY A 311 12.46 24.41 -6.29
N GLU A 312 11.89 25.55 -5.90
CA GLU A 312 12.60 26.64 -5.22
C GLU A 312 12.91 26.32 -3.74
N ASP A 313 11.96 25.75 -2.99
CA ASP A 313 12.11 25.41 -1.56
C ASP A 313 13.18 24.33 -1.28
N CYS A 314 13.44 23.43 -2.23
CA CYS A 314 14.51 22.42 -2.09
C CYS A 314 15.84 22.87 -2.70
N SER A 315 15.84 23.83 -3.63
CA SER A 315 17.09 24.47 -4.10
C SER A 315 17.80 25.23 -2.97
N THR A 316 17.03 25.72 -1.99
CA THR A 316 17.52 26.37 -0.78
C THR A 316 17.86 25.39 0.36
N ARG A 317 17.56 24.08 0.19
CA ARG A 317 17.93 22.98 1.10
C ARG A 317 19.09 22.11 0.59
N CYS A 318 19.76 22.51 -0.50
CA CYS A 318 20.99 21.88 -0.99
C CYS A 318 22.22 22.27 -0.16
#